data_AF-A0A2D4HPS3-F1
#
_entry.id   AF-A0A2D4HPS3-F1
#
_cell.length_a   1.000
_cell.length_b   1.000
_cell.length_c   1.000
_cell.angle_alpha   90.00
_cell.angle_beta   90.00
_cell.angle_gamma   90.00
#
_symmetry.space_group_name_H-M   'P 1'
#
loop_
_entity.id
_entity.type
_entity.pdbx_description
1 polymer ?
#
loop_
_entity_poly.entity_id
_entity_poly.type
_entity_poly.pdbx_seq_one_letter_code
_entity_poly.pdbx_strand_id
1 'polypeptide(L)'
;FVPLLLGNPSPSSWLGDVLQKEGIYFLIKKFEGGGCESENVSGILSHPTLYELQGSFSLRAIIQWMDMLLAALDCYNTFIEQGMIKPNEILAANTGSSFLKSLEFFLGKIALYNISGAEQCFNSASKGDMLLSPQEREEYNYSKCTIIVRIMVFGSMILETQQQHFWKLLEKELLN
;
A
#
# COMPACT_ATOMS: atom_id res chain seq x y z
N PHE A 1 24.16 -2.78 -6.87
CA PHE A 1 23.02 -3.15 -7.73
C PHE A 1 23.13 -4.61 -8.13
N VAL A 2 22.01 -5.34 -8.19
CA VAL A 2 21.98 -6.80 -8.39
C VAL A 2 22.78 -7.29 -9.61
N PRO A 3 22.69 -6.66 -10.81
CA PRO A 3 23.44 -7.11 -11.98
C PRO A 3 24.96 -7.00 -11.87
N LEU A 4 25.48 -6.34 -10.83
CA LEU A 4 26.91 -6.16 -10.57
C LEU A 4 27.44 -7.12 -9.50
N LEU A 5 26.59 -7.99 -8.96
CA LEU A 5 27.01 -9.03 -8.02
C LEU A 5 27.84 -10.09 -8.73
N LEU A 6 28.74 -10.74 -7.99
CA LEU A 6 29.52 -11.87 -8.51
C LEU A 6 28.59 -12.96 -9.07
N GLY A 7 28.88 -13.44 -10.28
CA GLY A 7 28.02 -14.36 -11.02
C GLY A 7 27.01 -13.67 -11.95
N ASN A 8 26.94 -12.33 -11.95
CA ASN A 8 26.07 -11.51 -12.80
C ASN A 8 24.61 -12.02 -12.88
N PRO A 9 23.95 -12.29 -11.73
CA PRO A 9 22.60 -12.83 -11.76
C PRO A 9 21.61 -11.79 -12.32
N SER A 10 20.59 -12.26 -13.03
CA SER A 10 19.45 -11.41 -13.34
C SER A 10 18.70 -11.03 -12.05
N PRO A 11 18.08 -9.84 -11.97
CA PRO A 11 17.31 -9.44 -10.79
C PRO A 11 16.25 -10.47 -10.36
N SER A 12 15.53 -11.07 -11.31
CA SER A 12 14.52 -12.08 -11.04
C SER A 12 15.12 -13.38 -10.50
N SER A 13 16.26 -13.83 -11.03
CA SER A 13 16.95 -15.03 -10.52
C SER A 13 17.46 -14.82 -9.11
N TRP A 14 18.13 -13.68 -8.87
CA TRP A 14 18.64 -13.33 -7.55
C TRP A 14 17.51 -13.20 -6.52
N LEU A 15 16.40 -12.56 -6.89
CA LEU A 15 15.26 -12.43 -6.00
C LEU A 15 14.62 -13.80 -5.70
N GLY A 16 14.55 -14.69 -6.70
CA GLY A 16 14.09 -16.06 -6.51
C GLY A 16 14.92 -16.80 -5.45
N ASP A 17 16.24 -16.70 -5.50
CA ASP A 17 17.13 -17.33 -4.52
C ASP A 17 16.93 -16.73 -3.11
N VAL A 18 16.77 -15.41 -3.01
CA VAL A 18 16.47 -14.73 -1.74
C VAL A 18 15.14 -15.20 -1.17
N LEU A 19 14.10 -15.29 -2.00
CA LEU A 19 12.77 -15.73 -1.58
C LEU A 19 12.73 -17.20 -1.18
N GLN A 20 13.54 -18.06 -1.78
CA GLN A 20 13.68 -19.46 -1.34
C GLN A 20 14.26 -19.54 0.08
N LYS A 21 15.16 -18.62 0.44
CA LYS A 21 15.82 -18.60 1.74
C LYS A 21 15.00 -17.90 2.83
N GLU A 22 14.43 -16.73 2.53
CA GLU A 22 13.81 -15.84 3.50
C GLU A 22 12.27 -15.90 3.48
N GLY A 23 11.68 -16.48 2.43
CA GLY A 23 10.23 -16.54 2.22
C GLY A 23 9.62 -15.22 1.75
N ILE A 24 8.34 -15.25 1.35
CA ILE A 24 7.64 -14.08 0.79
C ILE A 24 7.48 -12.93 1.79
N TYR A 25 7.43 -13.25 3.10
CA TYR A 25 7.32 -12.25 4.15
C TYR A 25 8.48 -11.25 4.15
N PHE A 26 9.66 -11.65 3.67
CA PHE A 26 10.79 -10.75 3.46
C PHE A 26 10.42 -9.55 2.57
N LEU A 27 9.74 -9.80 1.45
CA LEU A 27 9.32 -8.72 0.54
C LEU A 27 8.18 -7.89 1.12
N ILE A 28 7.23 -8.53 1.79
CA ILE A 28 6.15 -7.83 2.51
C ILE A 28 6.74 -6.84 3.51
N LYS A 29 7.71 -7.27 4.34
CA LYS A 29 8.40 -6.36 5.28
C LYS A 29 9.13 -5.23 4.55
N LYS A 30 9.77 -5.50 3.41
CA LYS A 30 10.49 -4.46 2.64
C LYS A 30 9.56 -3.46 1.96
N PHE A 31 8.38 -3.87 1.50
CA PHE A 31 7.44 -2.99 0.80
C PHE A 31 6.49 -2.26 1.75
N GLU A 32 5.94 -2.98 2.74
CA GLU A 32 4.91 -2.44 3.63
C GLU A 32 5.48 -1.90 4.95
N GLY A 33 6.73 -2.23 5.30
CA GLY A 33 7.33 -1.98 6.61
C GLY A 33 8.00 -0.60 6.78
N GLY A 34 7.77 0.35 5.88
CA GLY A 34 8.26 1.73 6.00
C GLY A 34 9.79 1.90 6.02
N GLY A 35 10.53 0.92 5.47
CA GLY A 35 12.00 0.96 5.39
C GLY A 35 12.74 0.68 6.69
N CYS A 36 12.05 0.30 7.78
CA CYS A 36 12.71 -0.02 9.04
C CYS A 36 13.30 -1.43 9.03
N GLU A 37 14.62 -1.55 9.24
CA GLU A 37 15.30 -2.85 9.33
C GLU A 37 15.23 -3.48 10.73
N SER A 38 14.75 -2.72 11.73
CA SER A 38 14.61 -3.22 13.10
C SER A 38 13.42 -4.19 13.27
N GLU A 39 13.30 -4.79 14.45
CA GLU A 39 12.13 -5.62 14.80
C GLU A 39 10.83 -4.81 14.88
N ASN A 40 10.93 -3.51 15.15
CA ASN A 40 9.79 -2.60 15.16
C ASN A 40 9.47 -2.17 13.72
N VAL A 41 8.65 -2.99 13.07
CA VAL A 41 8.12 -2.70 11.75
C VAL A 41 7.29 -1.41 11.80
N SER A 42 7.34 -0.60 10.75
CA SER A 42 6.51 0.61 10.60
C SER A 42 5.63 0.47 9.36
N GLY A 43 5.23 1.58 8.73
CA GLY A 43 4.48 1.53 7.48
C GLY A 43 3.05 1.02 7.64
N ILE A 44 2.45 0.67 6.51
CA ILE A 44 1.10 0.08 6.46
C ILE A 44 1.08 -1.34 7.05
N LEU A 45 2.24 -1.99 7.16
CA LEU A 45 2.35 -3.29 7.80
C LEU A 45 1.92 -3.25 9.26
N SER A 46 2.28 -2.17 9.96
CA SER A 46 1.93 -1.96 11.39
C SER A 46 0.73 -1.04 11.60
N HIS A 47 0.51 -0.09 10.69
CA HIS A 47 -0.61 0.86 10.74
C HIS A 47 -1.43 0.78 9.43
N PRO A 48 -2.22 -0.28 9.25
CA PRO A 48 -2.97 -0.51 8.01
C PRO A 48 -4.06 0.52 7.78
N THR A 49 -4.48 1.27 8.80
CA THR A 49 -5.50 2.31 8.68
C THR A 49 -5.10 3.57 9.45
N LEU A 50 -5.91 4.62 9.35
CA LEU A 50 -5.72 5.81 10.20
C LEU A 50 -6.29 5.61 11.61
N TYR A 51 -7.10 4.58 11.87
CA TYR A 51 -7.69 4.34 13.18
C TYR A 51 -6.65 4.03 14.27
N GLU A 52 -5.51 3.45 13.88
CA GLU A 52 -4.41 3.18 14.80
C GLU A 52 -3.63 4.45 15.20
N LEU A 53 -3.79 5.56 14.46
CA LEU A 53 -3.18 6.85 14.76
C LEU A 53 -4.00 7.57 15.86
N GLN A 54 -3.77 7.17 17.11
CA GLN A 54 -4.40 7.79 18.28
C GLN A 54 -4.07 9.29 18.34
N GLY A 55 -5.09 10.15 18.39
CA GLY A 55 -4.89 11.59 18.62
C GLY A 55 -5.95 12.50 18.01
N SER A 56 -5.60 13.78 17.94
CA SER A 56 -6.35 14.79 17.20
C SER A 56 -6.08 14.69 15.71
N PHE A 57 -7.03 15.17 14.91
CA PHE A 57 -6.86 15.32 13.47
C PHE A 57 -5.51 15.95 13.11
N SER A 58 -4.82 15.33 12.17
CA SER A 58 -3.52 15.79 11.67
C SER A 58 -3.42 15.50 10.18
N LEU A 59 -3.52 16.54 9.35
CA LEU A 59 -3.33 16.41 7.91
C LEU A 59 -1.98 15.79 7.58
N ARG A 60 -0.92 16.20 8.29
CA ARG A 60 0.42 15.63 8.12
C ARG A 60 0.44 14.11 8.35
N ALA A 61 -0.23 13.62 9.39
CA ALA A 61 -0.28 12.19 9.67
C ALA A 61 -1.05 11.42 8.58
N ILE A 62 -2.12 12.03 8.05
CA ILE A 62 -2.89 11.47 6.93
C ILE A 62 -2.03 11.39 5.68
N ILE A 63 -1.34 12.47 5.30
CA ILE A 63 -0.44 12.49 4.14
C ILE A 63 0.69 11.48 4.30
N GLN A 64 1.31 11.39 5.48
CA GLN A 64 2.36 10.39 5.74
C GLN A 64 1.84 8.96 5.59
N TRP A 65 0.62 8.67 6.06
CA TRP A 65 0.00 7.37 5.86
C TRP A 65 -0.28 7.09 4.38
N MET A 66 -0.77 8.09 3.64
CA MET A 66 -0.96 8.01 2.19
C MET A 66 0.37 7.76 1.45
N ASP A 67 1.46 8.42 1.85
CA ASP A 67 2.79 8.19 1.28
C ASP A 67 3.29 6.76 1.54
N MET A 68 3.04 6.21 2.73
CA MET A 68 3.39 4.81 3.05
C MET A 68 2.59 3.82 2.21
N LEU A 69 1.29 4.08 2.00
CA LEU A 69 0.46 3.27 1.11
C LEU A 69 0.94 3.37 -0.36
N LEU A 70 1.23 4.58 -0.82
CA LEU A 70 1.74 4.82 -2.18
C LEU A 70 3.07 4.12 -2.42
N ALA A 71 3.99 4.16 -1.45
CA ALA A 71 5.27 3.48 -1.54
C ALA A 71 5.12 1.96 -1.68
N ALA A 72 4.25 1.34 -0.87
CA ALA A 72 3.97 -0.09 -0.97
C ALA A 72 3.33 -0.44 -2.33
N LEU A 73 2.36 0.35 -2.77
CA LEU A 73 1.64 0.18 -4.03
C LEU A 73 2.59 0.29 -5.24
N ASP A 74 3.48 1.28 -5.27
CA ASP A 74 4.47 1.44 -6.35
C ASP A 74 5.51 0.31 -6.36
N CYS A 75 5.90 -0.20 -5.18
CA CYS A 75 6.76 -1.38 -5.08
C CYS A 75 6.08 -2.62 -5.66
N TYR A 76 4.84 -2.90 -5.26
CA TYR A 76 4.08 -4.03 -5.80
C TYR A 76 3.87 -3.90 -7.30
N ASN A 77 3.46 -2.72 -7.77
CA ASN A 77 3.27 -2.45 -9.19
C ASN A 77 4.52 -2.78 -10.00
N THR A 78 5.67 -2.24 -9.58
CA THR A 78 6.94 -2.44 -10.28
C THR A 78 7.35 -3.92 -10.31
N PHE A 79 7.28 -4.62 -9.18
CA PHE A 79 7.74 -6.01 -9.13
C PHE A 79 6.79 -6.98 -9.84
N ILE A 80 5.49 -6.70 -9.86
CA ILE A 80 4.51 -7.47 -10.64
C ILE A 80 4.71 -7.22 -12.14
N GLU A 81 4.86 -5.96 -12.56
CA GLU A 81 5.09 -5.59 -13.96
C GLU A 81 6.35 -6.26 -14.54
N GLN A 82 7.42 -6.33 -13.74
CA GLN A 82 8.67 -6.99 -14.11
C GLN A 82 8.61 -8.52 -14.02
N GLY A 83 7.45 -9.10 -13.69
CA GLY A 83 7.26 -10.55 -13.53
C GLY A 83 8.09 -11.17 -12.40
N MET A 84 8.54 -10.37 -11.44
CA MET A 84 9.40 -10.82 -10.34
C MET A 84 8.61 -11.43 -9.18
N ILE A 85 7.34 -11.07 -9.04
CA ILE A 85 6.42 -11.62 -8.03
C ILE A 85 5.07 -11.87 -8.68
N LYS A 86 4.40 -12.96 -8.32
CA LYS A 86 3.01 -13.18 -8.74
C LYS A 86 2.04 -12.51 -7.77
N PRO A 87 0.97 -11.87 -8.24
CA PRO A 87 -0.01 -11.23 -7.35
C PRO A 87 -0.58 -12.16 -6.26
N ASN A 88 -0.81 -13.43 -6.60
CA ASN A 88 -1.33 -14.43 -5.67
C ASN A 88 -0.40 -14.70 -4.47
N GLU A 89 0.91 -14.51 -4.62
CA GLU A 89 1.90 -14.79 -3.57
C GLU A 89 1.87 -13.73 -2.48
N ILE A 90 1.41 -12.52 -2.79
CA ILE A 90 1.34 -11.39 -1.87
C ILE A 90 0.00 -11.39 -1.13
N LEU A 91 -1.10 -11.64 -1.86
CA LEU A 91 -2.48 -11.41 -1.41
C LEU A 91 -3.14 -12.68 -0.86
N ALA A 92 -2.39 -13.77 -0.70
CA ALA A 92 -2.87 -14.94 0.01
C ALA A 92 -3.10 -14.59 1.49
N ALA A 93 -4.23 -15.04 2.05
CA ALA A 93 -4.69 -14.68 3.40
C ALA A 93 -3.72 -15.02 4.56
N ASN A 94 -2.65 -15.77 4.30
CA ASN A 94 -1.72 -16.29 5.31
C ASN A 94 -0.31 -15.67 5.21
N THR A 95 -0.13 -14.61 4.42
CA THR A 95 1.20 -14.02 4.17
C THR A 95 1.62 -13.02 5.24
N GLY A 96 0.70 -12.59 6.10
CA GLY A 96 0.94 -11.52 7.07
C GLY A 96 1.00 -10.12 6.44
N SER A 97 0.53 -9.98 5.20
CA SER A 97 0.38 -8.69 4.51
C SER A 97 -0.79 -7.89 5.06
N SER A 98 -0.60 -6.58 5.17
CA SER A 98 -1.62 -5.58 5.53
C SER A 98 -2.11 -4.79 4.32
N PHE A 99 -1.60 -5.11 3.12
CA PHE A 99 -1.82 -4.32 1.91
C PHE A 99 -3.29 -4.25 1.48
N LEU A 100 -3.99 -5.39 1.37
CA LEU A 100 -5.42 -5.39 1.00
C LEU A 100 -6.28 -4.62 2.00
N LYS A 101 -6.03 -4.81 3.30
CA LYS A 101 -6.72 -4.08 4.36
C LYS A 101 -6.52 -2.56 4.22
N SER A 102 -5.30 -2.15 3.85
CA SER A 102 -4.97 -0.73 3.64
C SER A 102 -5.64 -0.16 2.40
N LEU A 103 -5.74 -0.95 1.32
CA LEU A 103 -6.47 -0.59 0.10
C LEU A 103 -7.98 -0.49 0.34
N GLU A 104 -8.58 -1.47 1.03
CA GLU A 104 -9.99 -1.48 1.42
C GLU A 104 -10.32 -0.22 2.23
N PHE A 105 -9.50 0.07 3.25
CA PHE A 105 -9.66 1.27 4.05
C PHE A 105 -9.51 2.55 3.22
N PHE A 106 -8.49 2.64 2.35
CA PHE A 106 -8.30 3.81 1.49
C PHE A 106 -9.53 4.03 0.60
N LEU A 107 -9.99 3.00 -0.11
CA LEU A 107 -11.15 3.09 -0.99
C LEU A 107 -12.40 3.46 -0.19
N GLY A 108 -12.65 2.78 0.92
CA GLY A 108 -13.84 2.94 1.75
C GLY A 108 -13.93 4.23 2.54
N LYS A 109 -12.79 4.82 2.95
CA LYS A 109 -12.76 5.99 3.87
C LYS A 109 -12.10 7.23 3.30
N ILE A 110 -11.15 7.09 2.37
CA ILE A 110 -10.34 8.21 1.87
C ILE A 110 -10.75 8.60 0.45
N ALA A 111 -10.89 7.62 -0.44
CA ALA A 111 -11.20 7.86 -1.85
C ALA A 111 -12.65 8.30 -2.07
N LEU A 112 -13.61 7.65 -1.40
CA LEU A 112 -15.05 7.92 -1.55
C LEU A 112 -15.49 9.28 -1.01
N TYR A 113 -14.75 9.82 -0.04
CA TYR A 113 -15.11 11.06 0.65
C TYR A 113 -14.12 12.18 0.33
N ASN A 114 -14.48 13.41 0.69
CA ASN A 114 -13.49 14.47 0.84
C ASN A 114 -12.67 14.22 2.13
N ILE A 115 -11.97 15.23 2.62
CA ILE A 115 -11.17 15.10 3.84
C ILE A 115 -11.96 14.64 5.08
N SER A 116 -13.29 14.80 5.08
CA SER A 116 -14.14 14.38 6.20
C SER A 116 -14.07 12.88 6.47
N GLY A 117 -13.79 12.06 5.45
CA GLY A 117 -13.65 10.62 5.64
C GLY A 117 -12.41 10.25 6.46
N ALA A 118 -11.30 10.95 6.23
CA ALA A 118 -10.08 10.82 7.03
C ALA A 118 -10.26 11.39 8.45
N GLU A 119 -10.99 12.49 8.60
CA GLU A 119 -11.29 13.09 9.91
C GLU A 119 -12.02 12.16 10.87
N GLN A 120 -12.99 11.39 10.34
CA GLN A 120 -13.75 10.41 11.13
C GLN A 120 -12.88 9.28 11.70
N CYS A 121 -11.63 9.15 11.25
CA CYS A 121 -10.70 8.17 11.78
C CYS A 121 -10.02 8.63 13.08
N PHE A 122 -10.18 9.90 13.46
CA PHE A 122 -9.61 10.47 14.68
C PHE A 122 -10.65 10.63 15.79
N ASN A 123 -10.22 10.43 17.04
CA ASN A 123 -11.11 10.41 18.22
C ASN A 123 -11.76 11.75 18.56
N SER A 124 -11.30 12.84 17.97
CA SER A 124 -11.82 14.18 18.23
C SER A 124 -12.49 14.73 16.97
N ALA A 125 -13.78 15.06 17.09
CA ALA A 125 -14.55 15.73 16.06
C ALA A 125 -14.02 17.16 15.86
N SER A 126 -12.93 17.31 15.11
CA SER A 126 -12.49 18.61 14.63
C SER A 126 -13.31 18.98 13.40
N LYS A 127 -13.63 20.26 13.23
CA LYS A 127 -14.06 20.81 11.93
C LYS A 127 -12.83 20.92 11.01
N GLY A 128 -12.07 19.84 10.84
CA GLY A 128 -10.77 19.85 10.17
C GLY A 128 -10.87 20.50 8.80
N ASP A 129 -11.86 20.13 8.00
CA ASP A 129 -12.08 20.62 6.64
C ASP A 129 -12.25 22.14 6.64
N MET A 130 -12.98 22.68 7.61
CA MET A 130 -13.23 24.11 7.76
C MET A 130 -11.97 24.90 8.16
N LEU A 131 -10.96 24.24 8.71
CA LEU A 131 -9.71 24.86 9.19
C LEU A 131 -8.54 24.71 8.21
N LEU A 132 -8.66 23.87 7.18
CA LEU A 132 -7.61 23.68 6.19
C LEU A 132 -7.58 24.82 5.17
N SER A 133 -6.36 25.28 4.89
CA SER A 133 -6.10 26.22 3.81
C SER A 133 -6.39 25.60 2.44
N PRO A 134 -6.65 26.41 1.40
CA PRO A 134 -6.79 25.90 0.04
C PRO A 134 -5.58 25.07 -0.43
N GLN A 135 -4.37 25.45 -0.02
CA GLN A 135 -3.13 24.75 -0.38
C GLN A 135 -3.06 23.35 0.25
N GLU A 136 -3.40 23.22 1.53
CA GLU A 136 -3.45 21.94 2.24
C GLU A 136 -4.50 20.98 1.66
N ARG A 137 -5.64 21.52 1.22
CA ARG A 137 -6.68 20.75 0.53
C ARG A 137 -6.19 20.23 -0.82
N GLU A 138 -5.45 21.06 -1.56
CA GLU A 138 -4.87 20.65 -2.84
C GLU A 138 -3.81 19.55 -2.63
N GLU A 139 -2.94 19.69 -1.63
CA GLU A 139 -1.94 18.68 -1.28
C GLU A 139 -2.58 17.33 -0.94
N TYR A 140 -3.61 17.33 -0.10
CA TYR A 140 -4.40 16.12 0.21
C TYR A 140 -5.01 15.49 -1.04
N ASN A 141 -5.66 16.30 -1.88
CA ASN A 141 -6.33 15.81 -3.08
C ASN A 141 -5.33 15.29 -4.12
N TYR A 142 -4.17 15.93 -4.26
CA TYR A 142 -3.09 15.48 -5.13
C TYR A 142 -2.58 14.09 -4.72
N SER A 143 -2.28 13.91 -3.43
CA SER A 143 -1.87 12.61 -2.89
C SER A 143 -2.95 11.54 -3.07
N LYS A 144 -4.21 11.86 -2.71
CA LYS A 144 -5.37 10.97 -2.90
C LYS A 144 -5.53 10.53 -4.35
N CYS A 145 -5.55 11.47 -5.30
CA CYS A 145 -5.71 11.17 -6.72
C CYS A 145 -4.55 10.35 -7.26
N THR A 146 -3.33 10.60 -6.80
CA THR A 146 -2.14 9.82 -7.19
C THR A 146 -2.29 8.36 -6.79
N ILE A 147 -2.72 8.09 -5.55
CA ILE A 147 -2.97 6.72 -5.07
C ILE A 147 -4.08 6.07 -5.89
N ILE A 148 -5.18 6.76 -6.18
CA ILE A 148 -6.28 6.21 -7.01
C ILE A 148 -5.75 5.75 -8.37
N VAL A 149 -4.96 6.58 -9.06
CA VAL A 149 -4.36 6.22 -10.36
C VAL A 149 -3.46 4.99 -10.22
N ARG A 150 -2.65 4.92 -9.15
CA ARG A 150 -1.78 3.76 -8.91
C ARG A 150 -2.57 2.48 -8.57
N ILE A 151 -3.72 2.59 -7.92
CA ILE A 151 -4.63 1.46 -7.67
C ILE A 151 -5.23 0.97 -8.99
N MET A 152 -5.60 1.88 -9.90
CA MET A 152 -6.08 1.50 -11.23
C MET A 152 -5.00 0.78 -12.05
N VAL A 153 -3.74 1.24 -11.97
CA VAL A 153 -2.59 0.53 -12.57
C VAL A 153 -2.44 -0.86 -11.96
N PHE A 154 -2.45 -0.96 -10.62
CA PHE A 154 -2.40 -2.24 -9.92
C PHE A 154 -3.49 -3.19 -10.42
N GLY A 155 -4.75 -2.76 -10.37
CA GLY A 155 -5.90 -3.52 -10.83
C GLY A 155 -5.76 -3.94 -12.30
N SER A 156 -5.25 -3.09 -13.17
CA SER A 156 -5.06 -3.43 -14.59
C SER A 156 -4.03 -4.54 -14.81
N MET A 157 -2.89 -4.49 -14.11
CA MET A 157 -1.87 -5.54 -14.20
C MET A 157 -2.37 -6.89 -13.70
N ILE A 158 -3.16 -6.90 -12.64
CA ILE A 158 -3.83 -8.12 -12.21
C ILE A 158 -4.66 -8.71 -13.37
N LEU A 159 -5.29 -7.84 -14.17
CA LEU A 159 -6.39 -8.18 -15.08
C LEU A 159 -5.81 -8.86 -16.30
N GLU A 160 -4.64 -8.36 -16.69
CA GLU A 160 -3.75 -8.91 -17.69
C GLU A 160 -3.13 -10.26 -17.28
N THR A 161 -2.87 -10.51 -15.99
CA THR A 161 -2.30 -11.80 -15.53
C THR A 161 -3.27 -13.00 -15.63
N GLN A 162 -4.53 -12.80 -16.05
CA GLN A 162 -5.56 -13.83 -16.31
C GLN A 162 -5.83 -14.84 -15.18
N GLN A 163 -5.51 -14.49 -13.94
CA GLN A 163 -5.80 -15.32 -12.77
C GLN A 163 -7.30 -15.19 -12.40
N GLN A 164 -8.19 -15.96 -13.04
CA GLN A 164 -9.66 -15.86 -12.82
C GLN A 164 -10.08 -16.00 -11.34
N HIS A 165 -9.37 -16.81 -10.55
CA HIS A 165 -9.64 -16.95 -9.12
C HIS A 165 -9.31 -15.67 -8.33
N PHE A 166 -8.36 -14.89 -8.81
CA PHE A 166 -7.89 -13.67 -8.16
C PHE A 166 -8.85 -12.49 -8.36
N TRP A 167 -9.48 -12.39 -9.52
CA TRP A 167 -10.53 -11.39 -9.79
C TRP A 167 -11.65 -11.43 -8.76
N LYS A 168 -12.09 -12.63 -8.41
CA LYS A 168 -13.14 -12.83 -7.40
C LYS A 168 -12.70 -12.43 -6.00
N LEU A 169 -11.41 -12.52 -5.69
CA LEU A 169 -10.87 -12.08 -4.40
C LEU A 169 -10.85 -10.56 -4.31
N LEU A 170 -10.33 -9.87 -5.33
CA LEU A 170 -10.37 -8.41 -5.38
C LEU A 170 -11.81 -7.88 -5.34
N GLU A 171 -12.71 -8.51 -6.08
CA GLU A 171 -14.12 -8.15 -6.09
C GLU A 171 -14.73 -8.24 -4.69
N LYS A 172 -14.44 -9.34 -3.95
CA LYS A 172 -14.95 -9.57 -2.60
C LYS A 172 -14.36 -8.61 -1.56
N GLU A 173 -13.07 -8.32 -1.64
CA GLU A 173 -12.34 -7.60 -0.58
C GLU A 173 -12.22 -6.09 -0.83
N LEU A 174 -12.36 -5.60 -2.07
CA LEU A 174 -12.12 -4.19 -2.42
C LEU A 174 -13.27 -3.50 -3.16
N LEU A 175 -14.11 -4.22 -3.91
CA LEU A 175 -15.05 -3.61 -4.88
C LEU A 175 -16.54 -3.81 -4.53
N ASN A 176 -16.86 -4.49 -3.43
CA ASN A 176 -18.24 -4.70 -2.95
C ASN A 176 -18.61 -3.77 -1.80
#